data_AF-A0A1S3MLH5-F1
#
_entry.id   AF-A0A1S3MLH5-F1
#
_cell.length_a   1.000
_cell.length_b   1.000
_cell.length_c   1.000
_cell.angle_alpha   90.00
_cell.angle_beta   90.00
_cell.angle_gamma   90.00
#
_symmetry.space_group_name_H-M   'P 1'
#
loop_
_entity.id
_entity.type
_entity.pdbx_description
1 polymer ?
#
loop_
_entity_poly.entity_id
_entity_poly.type
_entity_poly.pdbx_seq_one_letter_code
_entity_poly.pdbx_strand_id
1 'polypeptide(L)'
;MYLEEEIKSKVDQIQDIVTGNPTVIKMVVSFNRGARGHNTLRQLLAPVVKEIIEDKGLGINTNPVDVYKAWVNQLETNTGEDSKLPYEVTPDQAMSHKEVRAKLESSSQALRTATDKVLNSIVSSLDNIPYGMRYIAKVLKHSLHEKFPDATEDELLKIVGNLLYYRYMNPAIVAPDGFDIIDMSAGGQLHSDQRRNLGSVAKMLQHAAANKLFEGENAHMTSMNNYISQTYQKFRGFFQAACDVPEPEEKFNVDEYSDMVTLSKPVIYISIDEIINTHSLVLEHLEAISPDHNDLLHELLEDLGDAPDVEALLGEGAVDPNHPNKESTLSQLAKTEISLTLTSKFELLEGDDKDTKGLMMKTKKLIVDVIRIQPGETLPETLETPASALQECEHSKVVALRAVQDAQTPEGLKSSQAVLEDRQLPLEQKKRKILRNLRTLEQAGLVTASNKYQDLINDIAKDIRYQRRYRQRRKAELVKLQQALSALNSKTAFYQDQTNYYDTYIKTCLDNLNRKNTRRSIKLERKVEEKGSKKWKHQSLKYTAARLHEKGVILEIEGLQTNQFKYVMFDISPSEEVGDFEVKAKFMGVEMEKVQLHFQDLLQLQYEGVAVMKMFDKAKVNINLLIFLLNKKFYGK
;
A
#
# COMPACT_ATOMS: atom_id res chain seq x y z
N MET A 1 -21.74 8.89 -1.71
CA MET A 1 -22.73 7.81 -1.54
C MET A 1 -22.55 6.96 -0.28
N TYR A 2 -21.64 5.98 -0.17
CA TYR A 2 -21.59 5.09 1.02
C TYR A 2 -21.32 5.82 2.35
N LEU A 3 -20.44 6.82 2.35
CA LEU A 3 -20.16 7.61 3.55
C LEU A 3 -21.36 8.48 3.95
N GLU A 4 -22.03 9.08 2.97
CA GLU A 4 -23.25 9.88 3.21
C GLU A 4 -24.32 9.03 3.86
N GLU A 5 -24.52 7.80 3.38
CA GLU A 5 -25.51 6.87 3.93
C GLU A 5 -25.14 6.42 5.35
N GLU A 6 -23.86 6.12 5.62
CA GLU A 6 -23.40 5.80 6.98
C GLU A 6 -23.63 6.97 7.94
N ILE A 7 -23.34 8.20 7.51
CA ILE A 7 -23.61 9.40 8.33
C ILE A 7 -25.11 9.58 8.55
N LYS A 8 -25.92 9.43 7.50
CA LYS A 8 -27.37 9.62 7.56
C LYS A 8 -28.05 8.60 8.47
N SER A 9 -27.63 7.34 8.42
CA SER A 9 -28.38 6.23 9.02
C SER A 9 -27.76 5.66 10.30
N LYS A 10 -26.48 5.91 10.60
CA LYS A 10 -25.79 5.32 11.77
C LYS A 10 -25.16 6.31 12.75
N VAL A 11 -25.04 7.60 12.40
CA VAL A 11 -24.38 8.61 13.26
C VAL A 11 -25.43 9.44 13.98
N ASP A 12 -25.71 9.20 15.25
CA ASP A 12 -26.72 9.95 16.00
C ASP A 12 -26.17 11.27 16.55
N GLN A 13 -24.88 11.27 16.92
CA GLN A 13 -24.15 12.43 17.37
C GLN A 13 -22.83 12.56 16.61
N ILE A 14 -22.38 13.82 16.43
CA ILE A 14 -21.11 14.13 15.75
C ILE A 14 -19.92 13.39 16.37
N GLN A 15 -19.96 13.15 17.69
CA GLN A 15 -18.91 12.45 18.43
C GLN A 15 -18.84 10.94 18.14
N ASP A 16 -19.89 10.33 17.58
CA ASP A 16 -19.93 8.90 17.29
C ASP A 16 -18.91 8.51 16.20
N ILE A 17 -18.56 9.44 15.32
CA ILE A 17 -17.52 9.24 14.31
C ILE A 17 -16.13 9.13 14.95
N VAL A 18 -15.91 9.83 16.06
CA VAL A 18 -14.63 9.82 16.79
C VAL A 18 -14.54 8.61 17.70
N THR A 19 -15.62 8.32 18.44
CA THR A 19 -15.65 7.27 19.48
C THR A 19 -16.00 5.89 18.93
N GLY A 20 -16.77 5.84 17.85
CA GLY A 20 -17.20 4.61 17.20
C GLY A 20 -16.21 4.05 16.18
N ASN A 21 -16.63 2.98 15.53
CA ASN A 21 -15.90 2.30 14.46
C ASN A 21 -16.66 2.42 13.12
N PRO A 22 -16.73 3.62 12.52
CA PRO A 22 -17.37 3.83 11.23
C PRO A 22 -16.70 2.97 10.15
N THR A 23 -17.48 2.11 9.50
CA THR A 23 -17.02 1.09 8.57
C THR A 23 -16.43 1.74 7.33
N VAL A 24 -17.10 2.76 6.77
CA VAL A 24 -16.65 3.42 5.54
C VAL A 24 -15.34 4.17 5.79
N ILE A 25 -15.23 4.86 6.93
CA ILE A 25 -13.98 5.54 7.32
C ILE A 25 -12.83 4.54 7.50
N LYS A 26 -13.07 3.39 8.14
CA LYS A 26 -12.05 2.34 8.30
C LYS A 26 -11.60 1.80 6.94
N MET A 27 -12.55 1.54 6.04
CA MET A 27 -12.28 1.09 4.68
C MET A 27 -11.44 2.11 3.90
N VAL A 28 -11.81 3.39 3.92
CA VAL A 28 -11.06 4.45 3.23
C VAL A 28 -9.63 4.58 3.77
N VAL A 29 -9.45 4.55 5.10
CA VAL A 29 -8.13 4.63 5.72
C VAL A 29 -7.29 3.41 5.36
N SER A 30 -7.87 2.20 5.38
CA SER A 30 -7.19 0.96 4.97
C SER A 30 -6.77 1.01 3.50
N PHE A 31 -7.66 1.44 2.61
CA PHE A 31 -7.39 1.58 1.18
C PHE A 31 -6.23 2.56 0.91
N ASN A 32 -6.23 3.72 1.59
CA ASN A 32 -5.17 4.72 1.46
C ASN A 32 -3.89 4.36 2.24
N ARG A 33 -3.87 3.25 2.97
CA ARG A 33 -2.65 2.67 3.57
C ARG A 33 -2.02 1.57 2.72
N GLY A 34 -2.73 1.04 1.72
CA GLY A 34 -2.18 0.10 0.76
C GLY A 34 -1.08 0.71 -0.12
N ALA A 35 -0.53 -0.11 -1.03
CA ALA A 35 0.66 0.19 -1.83
C ALA A 35 0.70 1.58 -2.52
N ARG A 36 -0.47 2.15 -2.87
CA ARG A 36 -0.57 3.49 -3.49
C ARG A 36 -0.45 4.66 -2.52
N GLY A 37 -1.00 4.57 -1.30
CA GLY A 37 -0.97 5.67 -0.34
C GLY A 37 0.20 5.60 0.65
N HIS A 38 0.84 4.43 0.74
CA HIS A 38 2.05 4.20 1.52
C HIS A 38 3.21 5.15 1.17
N ASN A 39 3.46 5.34 -0.13
CA ASN A 39 4.55 6.20 -0.61
C ASN A 39 4.39 7.66 -0.17
N THR A 40 3.15 8.15 -0.08
CA THR A 40 2.87 9.52 0.35
C THR A 40 3.20 9.74 1.82
N LEU A 41 2.68 8.88 2.70
CA LEU A 41 2.92 9.00 4.15
C LEU A 41 4.40 8.88 4.46
N ARG A 42 5.09 7.98 3.76
CA ARG A 42 6.54 7.82 3.86
C ARG A 42 7.29 9.09 3.44
N GLN A 43 6.96 9.69 2.31
CA GLN A 43 7.58 10.95 1.87
C GLN A 43 7.37 12.10 2.86
N LEU A 44 6.20 12.14 3.51
CA LEU A 44 5.83 13.16 4.49
C LEU A 44 6.53 12.97 5.84
N LEU A 45 6.45 11.76 6.41
CA LEU A 45 6.85 11.49 7.79
C LEU A 45 8.27 10.97 7.92
N ALA A 46 8.81 10.25 6.93
CA ALA A 46 10.11 9.59 7.08
C ALA A 46 11.26 10.56 7.43
N PRO A 47 11.40 11.76 6.82
CA PRO A 47 12.50 12.66 7.16
C PRO A 47 12.49 13.10 8.62
N VAL A 48 11.33 13.53 9.11
CA VAL A 48 11.16 14.03 10.48
C VAL A 48 11.19 12.91 11.52
N VAL A 49 10.65 11.73 11.19
CA VAL A 49 10.70 10.56 12.07
C VAL A 49 12.12 10.03 12.21
N LYS A 50 12.89 9.96 11.11
CA LYS A 50 14.31 9.56 11.16
C LYS A 50 15.14 10.50 12.02
N GLU A 51 14.93 11.80 11.89
CA GLU A 51 15.64 12.79 12.73
C GLU A 51 15.38 12.57 14.23
N ILE A 52 14.13 12.28 14.62
CA ILE A 52 13.76 11.99 16.03
C ILE A 52 14.39 10.67 16.52
N ILE A 53 14.52 9.67 15.64
CA ILE A 53 15.08 8.35 15.96
C ILE A 53 16.60 8.40 16.09
N GLU A 54 17.27 9.19 15.24
CA GLU A 54 18.73 9.31 15.18
C GLU A 54 19.29 10.19 16.30
N ASP A 55 18.48 11.08 16.88
CA ASP A 55 18.87 11.91 18.02
C ASP A 55 18.96 11.09 19.33
N LYS A 56 20.16 10.58 19.60
CA LYS A 56 20.49 9.83 20.83
C LYS A 56 20.41 10.67 22.11
N GLY A 57 20.45 12.00 22.00
CA GLY A 57 20.34 12.91 23.14
C GLY A 57 18.90 13.27 23.49
N LEU A 58 17.95 12.93 22.62
CA LEU A 58 16.54 13.25 22.80
C LEU A 58 15.89 12.34 23.83
N GLY A 59 15.64 12.88 25.02
CA GLY A 59 14.88 12.23 26.08
C GLY A 59 13.60 13.00 26.39
N ILE A 60 12.51 12.71 25.68
CA ILE A 60 11.21 13.30 25.98
C ILE A 60 10.53 12.46 27.06
N ASN A 61 10.40 13.02 28.25
CA ASN A 61 9.60 12.48 29.34
C ASN A 61 8.75 13.59 29.95
N THR A 62 7.43 13.40 29.95
CA THR A 62 6.45 14.37 30.43
C THR A 62 5.78 13.93 31.74
N ASN A 63 6.18 12.78 32.31
CA ASN A 63 5.66 12.28 33.57
C ASN A 63 6.59 12.72 34.74
N PRO A 64 6.10 13.53 35.70
CA PRO A 64 6.91 14.02 36.80
C PRO A 64 7.48 12.91 37.69
N VAL A 65 6.72 11.82 37.89
CA VAL A 65 7.15 10.68 38.71
C VAL A 65 8.30 9.93 38.04
N ASP A 66 8.23 9.72 36.73
CA ASP A 66 9.27 9.02 35.98
C ASP A 66 10.55 9.88 35.89
N VAL A 67 10.42 11.20 35.73
CA VAL A 67 11.56 12.13 35.77
C VAL A 67 12.20 12.15 37.15
N TYR A 68 11.40 12.12 38.22
CA TYR A 68 11.91 12.02 39.59
C TYR A 68 12.69 10.72 39.81
N LYS A 69 12.12 9.56 39.43
CA LYS A 69 12.80 8.26 39.55
C LYS A 69 14.11 8.23 38.76
N ALA A 70 14.11 8.76 37.53
CA ALA A 70 15.32 8.85 36.72
C ALA A 70 16.38 9.76 37.36
N TRP A 71 15.96 10.86 38.00
CA TRP A 71 16.86 11.76 38.71
C TRP A 71 17.46 11.12 39.97
N VAL A 72 16.65 10.43 40.79
CA VAL A 72 17.10 9.69 41.97
C VAL A 72 18.10 8.61 41.57
N ASN A 73 17.77 7.79 40.56
CA ASN A 73 18.67 6.75 40.07
C ASN A 73 20.01 7.33 39.55
N GLN A 74 19.98 8.48 38.88
CA GLN A 74 21.19 9.17 38.43
C GLN A 74 22.03 9.69 39.61
N LEU A 75 21.39 10.23 40.65
CA LEU A 75 22.09 10.67 41.86
C LEU A 75 22.79 9.51 42.56
N GLU A 76 22.09 8.39 42.75
CA GLU A 76 22.64 7.18 43.39
C GLU A 76 23.77 6.56 42.56
N THR A 77 23.63 6.53 41.24
CA THR A 77 24.69 6.02 40.34
C THR A 77 25.94 6.90 40.39
N ASN A 78 25.77 8.23 40.47
CA ASN A 78 26.89 9.18 40.48
C ASN A 78 27.59 9.26 41.84
N THR A 79 26.83 9.12 42.94
CA THR A 79 27.36 9.23 44.30
C THR A 79 27.81 7.88 44.85
N GLY A 80 27.24 6.77 44.36
CA GLY A 80 27.46 5.43 44.89
C GLY A 80 26.79 5.17 46.23
N GLU A 81 25.97 6.09 46.72
CA GLU A 81 25.31 6.04 48.04
C GLU A 81 23.79 6.18 47.89
N ASP A 82 23.04 5.65 48.86
CA ASP A 82 21.58 5.79 48.94
C ASP A 82 21.18 7.28 49.08
N SER A 83 20.32 7.74 48.17
CA SER A 83 19.88 9.13 48.10
C SER A 83 19.03 9.58 49.29
N LYS A 84 18.55 8.63 50.13
CA LYS A 84 17.61 8.86 51.25
C LYS A 84 16.30 9.53 50.83
N LEU A 85 16.02 9.55 49.53
CA LEU A 85 14.79 10.08 48.95
C LEU A 85 13.78 8.93 48.77
N PRO A 86 12.48 9.17 48.97
CA PRO A 86 11.47 8.13 48.80
C PRO A 86 11.36 7.69 47.34
N TYR A 87 11.43 6.38 47.07
CA TYR A 87 11.33 5.83 45.70
C TYR A 87 9.93 5.95 45.07
N GLU A 88 8.89 6.02 45.90
CA GLU A 88 7.51 6.25 45.48
C GLU A 88 7.05 7.62 45.95
N VAL A 89 6.68 8.45 44.97
CA VAL A 89 6.21 9.82 45.20
C VAL A 89 4.98 10.09 44.36
N THR A 90 4.11 10.97 44.85
CA THR A 90 3.00 11.50 44.05
C THR A 90 3.51 12.54 43.03
N PRO A 91 2.76 12.82 41.95
CA PRO A 91 3.11 13.87 40.99
C PRO A 91 3.40 15.22 41.65
N ASP A 92 2.59 15.62 42.64
CA ASP A 92 2.77 16.89 43.36
C ASP A 92 4.07 16.91 44.20
N GLN A 93 4.40 15.78 44.84
CA GLN A 93 5.64 15.63 45.60
C GLN A 93 6.85 15.68 44.67
N ALA A 94 6.81 14.99 43.53
CA ALA A 94 7.85 15.04 42.51
C ALA A 94 8.07 16.48 42.01
N MET A 95 6.99 17.23 41.76
CA MET A 95 7.03 18.62 41.30
C MET A 95 7.56 19.62 42.34
N SER A 96 7.60 19.27 43.62
CA SER A 96 8.19 20.13 44.66
C SER A 96 9.70 20.36 44.43
N HIS A 97 10.39 19.36 43.87
CA HIS A 97 11.83 19.38 43.62
C HIS A 97 12.18 20.29 42.42
N LYS A 98 13.16 21.19 42.62
CA LYS A 98 13.61 22.13 41.58
C LYS A 98 14.24 21.41 40.38
N GLU A 99 15.01 20.35 40.61
CA GLU A 99 15.65 19.54 39.57
C GLU A 99 14.63 18.86 38.65
N VAL A 100 13.56 18.30 39.22
CA VAL A 100 12.48 17.65 38.45
C VAL A 100 11.77 18.68 37.56
N ARG A 101 11.45 19.86 38.10
CA ARG A 101 10.86 20.96 37.32
C ARG A 101 11.77 21.43 36.19
N ALA A 102 13.06 21.58 36.44
CA ALA A 102 14.02 21.99 35.40
C ALA A 102 14.15 20.95 34.28
N LYS A 103 14.21 19.65 34.64
CA LYS A 103 14.23 18.56 33.66
C LYS A 103 12.93 18.48 32.85
N LEU A 104 11.77 18.61 33.48
CA LEU A 104 10.48 18.63 32.79
C LEU A 104 10.33 19.82 31.85
N GLU A 105 10.81 21.00 32.22
CA GLU A 105 10.80 22.18 31.35
C GLU A 105 11.69 21.98 30.12
N SER A 106 12.87 21.40 30.31
CA SER A 106 13.77 21.04 29.20
C SER A 106 13.14 19.99 28.26
N SER A 107 12.57 18.91 28.82
CA SER A 107 11.85 17.89 28.04
C SER A 107 10.61 18.46 27.33
N SER A 108 9.94 19.42 27.96
CA SER A 108 8.81 20.18 27.42
C SER A 108 9.21 21.01 26.19
N GLN A 109 10.33 21.73 26.27
CA GLN A 109 10.86 22.50 25.16
C GLN A 109 11.36 21.61 24.00
N ALA A 110 11.98 20.47 24.33
CA ALA A 110 12.37 19.47 23.34
C ALA A 110 11.13 18.88 22.63
N LEU A 111 10.06 18.56 23.37
CA LEU A 111 8.80 18.08 22.82
C LEU A 111 8.17 19.10 21.88
N ARG A 112 8.12 20.39 22.24
CA ARG A 112 7.64 21.46 21.35
C ARG A 112 8.43 21.51 20.05
N THR A 113 9.75 21.49 20.15
CA THR A 113 10.64 21.57 18.98
C THR A 113 10.44 20.36 18.05
N ALA A 114 10.37 19.15 18.60
CA ALA A 114 10.10 17.94 17.81
C ALA A 114 8.69 17.95 17.20
N THR A 115 7.69 18.41 17.96
CA THR A 115 6.29 18.54 17.51
C THR A 115 6.17 19.54 16.35
N ASP A 116 6.84 20.70 16.44
CA ASP A 116 6.82 21.72 15.39
C ASP A 116 7.44 21.22 14.09
N LYS A 117 8.51 20.42 14.15
CA LYS A 117 9.11 19.81 12.95
C LYS A 117 8.11 18.90 12.24
N VAL A 118 7.45 18.01 12.98
CA VAL A 118 6.45 17.10 12.41
C VAL A 118 5.23 17.86 11.91
N LEU A 119 4.72 18.83 12.67
CA LEU A 119 3.62 19.68 12.28
C LEU A 119 3.90 20.43 10.97
N ASN A 120 5.07 21.07 10.86
CA ASN A 120 5.44 21.82 9.66
C ASN A 120 5.56 20.90 8.44
N SER A 121 6.04 19.67 8.62
CA SER A 121 6.02 18.66 7.53
C SER A 121 4.59 18.31 7.11
N ILE A 122 3.67 18.09 8.06
CA ILE A 122 2.25 17.80 7.76
C ILE A 122 1.58 18.99 7.03
N VAL A 123 1.71 20.21 7.56
CA VAL A 123 1.01 21.38 7.02
C VAL A 123 1.54 21.76 5.62
N SER A 124 2.83 21.57 5.36
CA SER A 124 3.45 21.88 4.06
C SER A 124 3.22 20.82 2.97
N SER A 125 2.65 19.66 3.32
CA SER A 125 2.48 18.52 2.42
C SER A 125 1.03 18.25 2.01
N LEU A 126 0.18 19.29 2.10
CA LEU A 126 -1.23 19.24 1.72
C LEU A 126 -1.48 18.62 0.33
N ASP A 127 -0.63 18.97 -0.64
CA ASP A 127 -0.74 18.49 -2.03
C ASP A 127 -0.31 17.03 -2.21
N ASN A 128 0.43 16.48 -1.25
CA ASN A 128 0.85 15.09 -1.28
C ASN A 128 -0.27 14.16 -0.82
N ILE A 129 -1.22 14.64 -0.01
CA ILE A 129 -2.35 13.83 0.48
C ILE A 129 -3.16 13.31 -0.72
N PRO A 130 -3.45 12.00 -0.80
CA PRO A 130 -4.16 11.44 -1.94
C PRO A 130 -5.51 12.12 -2.15
N TYR A 131 -5.85 12.36 -3.42
CA TYR A 131 -7.12 12.99 -3.80
C TYR A 131 -8.32 12.28 -3.15
N GLY A 132 -8.36 10.94 -3.17
CA GLY A 132 -9.44 10.17 -2.56
C GLY A 132 -9.61 10.46 -1.07
N MET A 133 -8.52 10.62 -0.32
CA MET A 133 -8.58 10.96 1.11
C MET A 133 -9.10 12.39 1.34
N ARG A 134 -8.64 13.36 0.54
CA ARG A 134 -9.13 14.75 0.58
C ARG A 134 -10.61 14.85 0.20
N TYR A 135 -11.01 14.12 -0.84
CA TYR A 135 -12.39 14.08 -1.29
C TYR A 135 -13.32 13.47 -0.22
N ILE A 136 -12.90 12.37 0.42
CA ILE A 136 -13.65 11.79 1.54
C ILE A 136 -13.74 12.77 2.72
N ALA A 137 -12.69 13.54 3.03
CA ALA A 137 -12.76 14.58 4.04
C ALA A 137 -13.76 15.69 3.68
N LYS A 138 -13.83 16.09 2.40
CA LYS A 138 -14.84 17.04 1.89
C LYS A 138 -16.26 16.49 2.06
N VAL A 139 -16.52 15.27 1.60
CA VAL A 139 -17.83 14.61 1.72
C VAL A 139 -18.20 14.46 3.20
N LEU A 140 -17.28 14.02 4.05
CA LEU A 140 -17.48 13.91 5.50
C LEU A 140 -17.94 15.24 6.11
N LYS A 141 -17.25 16.35 5.79
CA LYS A 141 -17.60 17.69 6.27
C LYS A 141 -19.01 18.09 5.81
N HIS A 142 -19.32 17.92 4.52
CA HIS A 142 -20.60 18.32 3.94
C HIS A 142 -21.75 17.50 4.50
N SER A 143 -21.65 16.17 4.50
CA SER A 143 -22.71 15.29 5.02
C SER A 143 -22.97 15.51 6.51
N LEU A 144 -21.93 15.82 7.30
CA LEU A 144 -22.13 16.18 8.71
C LEU A 144 -22.84 17.52 8.89
N HIS A 145 -22.50 18.52 8.07
CA HIS A 145 -23.18 19.81 8.08
C HIS A 145 -24.65 19.69 7.64
N GLU A 146 -24.94 18.83 6.65
CA GLU A 146 -26.32 18.55 6.21
C GLU A 146 -27.14 17.86 7.30
N LYS A 147 -26.55 16.88 8.01
CA LYS A 147 -27.24 16.16 9.09
C LYS A 147 -27.35 16.96 10.38
N PHE A 148 -26.35 17.79 10.70
CA PHE A 148 -26.29 18.60 11.91
C PHE A 148 -26.06 20.09 11.55
N PRO A 149 -27.09 20.82 11.10
CA PRO A 149 -26.95 22.21 10.67
C PRO A 149 -26.52 23.17 11.79
N ASP A 150 -26.83 22.82 13.05
CA ASP A 150 -26.46 23.61 14.22
C ASP A 150 -24.98 23.44 14.62
N ALA A 151 -24.28 22.48 14.02
CA ALA A 151 -22.87 22.21 14.30
C ALA A 151 -21.99 23.36 13.79
N THR A 152 -21.06 23.80 14.63
CA THR A 152 -20.12 24.85 14.23
C THR A 152 -19.10 24.31 13.22
N GLU A 153 -18.58 25.18 12.34
CA GLU A 153 -17.52 24.79 11.42
C GLU A 153 -16.28 24.27 12.16
N ASP A 154 -16.00 24.77 13.36
CA ASP A 154 -14.90 24.31 14.21
C ASP A 154 -15.10 22.85 14.67
N GLU A 155 -16.31 22.47 15.07
CA GLU A 155 -16.64 21.08 15.43
C GLU A 155 -16.49 20.14 14.25
N LEU A 156 -16.99 20.53 13.07
CA LEU A 156 -16.87 19.74 11.85
C LEU A 156 -15.40 19.55 11.44
N LEU A 157 -14.58 20.59 11.54
CA LEU A 157 -13.15 20.52 11.23
C LEU A 157 -12.38 19.61 12.20
N LYS A 158 -12.79 19.52 13.47
CA LYS A 158 -12.20 18.53 14.41
C LYS A 158 -12.48 17.10 13.99
N ILE A 159 -13.65 16.81 13.42
CA ILE A 159 -13.99 15.48 12.89
C ILE A 159 -13.17 15.16 11.64
N VAL A 160 -13.00 16.14 10.74
CA VAL A 160 -12.07 16.01 9.62
C VAL A 160 -10.64 15.77 10.11
N GLY A 161 -10.21 16.47 11.17
CA GLY A 161 -8.93 16.25 11.83
C GLY A 161 -8.79 14.85 12.43
N ASN A 162 -9.88 14.28 12.94
CA ASN A 162 -9.88 12.88 13.38
C ASN A 162 -9.58 11.92 12.22
N LEU A 163 -10.19 12.13 11.05
CA LEU A 163 -9.92 11.31 9.86
C LEU A 163 -8.47 11.48 9.38
N LEU A 164 -8.08 12.72 9.07
CA LEU A 164 -6.82 13.02 8.38
C LEU A 164 -5.59 12.86 9.28
N TYR A 165 -5.66 13.32 10.53
CA TYR A 165 -4.55 13.22 11.46
C TYR A 165 -4.64 11.96 12.30
N TYR A 166 -5.69 11.80 13.12
CA TYR A 166 -5.72 10.75 14.14
C TYR A 166 -5.87 9.33 13.56
N ARG A 167 -6.75 9.12 12.58
CA ARG A 167 -6.97 7.80 11.98
C ARG A 167 -5.96 7.49 10.90
N TYR A 168 -5.54 8.46 10.09
CA TYR A 168 -4.64 8.23 8.96
C TYR A 168 -3.15 8.35 9.34
N MET A 169 -2.70 9.51 9.83
CA MET A 169 -1.27 9.81 10.07
C MET A 169 -0.72 9.35 11.43
N ASN A 170 -1.47 9.51 12.53
CA ASN A 170 -0.98 9.30 13.89
C ASN A 170 -0.42 7.87 14.13
N PRO A 171 -1.05 6.78 13.66
CA PRO A 171 -0.49 5.43 13.80
C PRO A 171 0.87 5.27 13.11
N ALA A 172 1.08 5.94 11.98
CA ALA A 172 2.35 5.92 11.24
C ALA A 172 3.48 6.70 11.96
N ILE A 173 3.12 7.66 12.83
CA ILE A 173 4.09 8.37 13.70
C ILE A 173 4.45 7.51 14.92
N VAL A 174 3.46 6.84 15.52
CA VAL A 174 3.64 6.02 16.73
C VAL A 174 4.42 4.74 16.46
N ALA A 175 4.14 4.08 15.34
CA ALA A 175 4.76 2.82 14.94
C ALA A 175 5.32 2.89 13.51
N PRO A 176 6.33 3.72 13.24
CA PRO A 176 6.81 3.95 11.88
C PRO A 176 7.44 2.69 11.23
N ASP A 177 7.87 1.72 12.04
CA ASP A 177 8.29 0.38 11.62
C ASP A 177 7.12 -0.47 11.11
N GLY A 178 5.99 -0.49 11.81
CA GLY A 178 4.80 -1.25 11.41
C GLY A 178 4.01 -0.67 10.24
N PHE A 179 4.32 0.58 9.84
CA PHE A 179 3.69 1.28 8.71
C PHE A 179 4.69 1.57 7.59
N ASP A 180 5.81 0.83 7.51
CA ASP A 180 6.99 0.99 6.63
C ASP A 180 7.32 2.45 6.25
N ILE A 181 7.27 3.35 7.24
CA ILE A 181 7.70 4.74 7.11
C ILE A 181 9.23 4.79 7.10
N ILE A 182 9.86 3.92 7.88
CA ILE A 182 11.32 3.77 7.98
C ILE A 182 11.73 2.36 7.56
N ASP A 183 12.86 2.25 6.87
CA ASP A 183 13.45 0.94 6.56
C ASP A 183 14.25 0.50 7.79
N MET A 184 13.76 -0.53 8.49
CA MET A 184 14.50 -1.16 9.57
C MET A 184 15.31 -2.34 9.03
N SER A 185 16.53 -2.54 9.53
CA SER A 185 17.29 -3.77 9.29
C SER A 185 16.49 -4.99 9.76
N ALA A 186 16.60 -6.13 9.08
CA ALA A 186 15.89 -7.36 9.45
C ALA A 186 16.04 -7.68 10.95
N GLY A 187 14.93 -7.75 11.67
CA GLY A 187 14.89 -8.00 13.13
C GLY A 187 15.16 -6.79 14.03
N GLY A 188 15.43 -5.61 13.47
CA GLY A 188 15.60 -4.37 14.23
C GLY A 188 14.27 -3.80 14.71
N GLN A 189 14.10 -3.66 16.02
CA GLN A 189 12.96 -2.95 16.61
C GLN A 189 13.37 -1.56 17.09
N LEU A 190 12.44 -0.61 17.07
CA LEU A 190 12.64 0.69 17.71
C LEU A 190 12.94 0.52 19.20
N HIS A 191 13.94 1.26 19.68
CA HIS A 191 14.28 1.30 21.09
C HIS A 191 13.10 1.86 21.90
N SER A 192 12.97 1.45 23.17
CA SER A 192 11.90 1.91 24.06
C SER A 192 11.86 3.45 24.17
N ASP A 193 13.02 4.10 24.24
CA ASP A 193 13.12 5.56 24.28
C ASP A 193 12.69 6.22 22.96
N GLN A 194 13.03 5.63 21.81
CA GLN A 194 12.58 6.14 20.51
C GLN A 194 11.06 6.06 20.37
N ARG A 195 10.46 4.93 20.77
CA ARG A 195 8.99 4.77 20.82
C ARG A 195 8.35 5.78 21.78
N ARG A 196 8.95 6.02 22.96
CA ARG A 196 8.45 7.00 23.92
C ARG A 196 8.48 8.43 23.37
N ASN A 197 9.57 8.80 22.69
CA ASN A 197 9.71 10.11 22.05
C ASN A 197 8.63 10.31 20.96
N LEU A 198 8.51 9.36 20.04
CA LEU A 198 7.52 9.40 18.97
C LEU A 198 6.09 9.40 19.52
N GLY A 199 5.80 8.56 20.52
CA GLY A 199 4.51 8.52 21.19
C GLY A 199 4.16 9.83 21.89
N SER A 200 5.14 10.51 22.49
CA SER A 200 4.94 11.83 23.11
C SER A 200 4.63 12.92 22.07
N VAL A 201 5.33 12.91 20.94
CA VAL A 201 5.07 13.82 19.81
C VAL A 201 3.69 13.56 19.21
N ALA A 202 3.33 12.31 18.94
CA ALA A 202 2.01 11.92 18.46
C ALA A 202 0.90 12.35 19.43
N LYS A 203 1.08 12.14 20.74
CA LYS A 203 0.12 12.59 21.75
C LYS A 203 -0.05 14.12 21.74
N MET A 204 1.04 14.89 21.65
CA MET A 204 0.97 16.35 21.58
C MET A 204 0.21 16.83 20.34
N LEU A 205 0.52 16.27 19.17
CA LEU A 205 -0.18 16.57 17.92
C LEU A 205 -1.65 16.13 17.95
N GLN A 206 -2.00 15.01 18.60
CA GLN A 206 -3.38 14.58 18.79
C GLN A 206 -4.17 15.58 19.65
N HIS A 207 -3.60 16.03 20.76
CA HIS A 207 -4.20 17.06 21.59
C HIS A 207 -4.39 18.37 20.80
N ALA A 208 -3.39 18.76 20.01
CA ALA A 208 -3.48 19.94 19.15
C ALA A 208 -4.54 19.80 18.04
N ALA A 209 -4.61 18.67 17.34
CA ALA A 209 -5.58 18.45 16.27
C ALA A 209 -7.04 18.45 16.77
N ALA A 210 -7.27 18.00 18.00
CA ALA A 210 -8.60 18.01 18.64
C ALA A 210 -8.89 19.28 19.46
N ASN A 211 -7.93 20.22 19.55
CA ASN A 211 -7.95 21.35 20.48
C ASN A 211 -8.27 20.94 21.94
N LYS A 212 -7.72 19.80 22.39
CA LYS A 212 -7.94 19.26 23.73
C LYS A 212 -6.85 19.73 24.68
N LEU A 213 -7.20 20.63 25.58
CA LEU A 213 -6.29 21.18 26.58
C LEU A 213 -5.95 20.14 27.66
N PHE A 214 -4.77 20.27 28.27
CA PHE A 214 -4.40 19.49 29.45
C PHE A 214 -5.08 20.06 30.69
N GLU A 215 -5.82 19.19 31.40
CA GLU A 215 -6.57 19.48 32.61
C GLU A 215 -6.44 18.32 33.62
N GLY A 216 -6.83 18.54 34.88
CA GLY A 216 -6.87 17.52 35.93
C GLY A 216 -5.49 16.93 36.26
N GLU A 217 -5.34 15.61 36.13
CA GLU A 217 -4.12 14.86 36.46
C GLU A 217 -2.87 15.27 35.66
N ASN A 218 -3.03 16.03 34.58
CA ASN A 218 -1.92 16.58 33.77
C ASN A 218 -1.70 18.09 34.00
N ALA A 219 -2.07 18.62 35.17
CA ALA A 219 -1.93 20.05 35.49
C ALA A 219 -0.50 20.59 35.32
N HIS A 220 0.53 19.76 35.48
CA HIS A 220 1.92 20.14 35.23
C HIS A 220 2.20 20.50 33.75
N MET A 221 1.36 20.03 32.82
CA MET A 221 1.45 20.33 31.39
C MET A 221 0.58 21.53 30.96
N THR A 222 -0.11 22.21 31.87
CA THR A 222 -0.98 23.36 31.52
C THR A 222 -0.21 24.50 30.86
N SER A 223 1.11 24.63 31.10
CA SER A 223 1.98 25.58 30.39
C SER A 223 2.03 25.36 28.87
N MET A 224 1.66 24.15 28.40
CA MET A 224 1.55 23.77 26.99
C MET A 224 0.23 24.15 26.34
N ASN A 225 -0.81 24.51 27.10
CA ASN A 225 -2.15 24.76 26.56
C ASN A 225 -2.16 25.93 25.56
N ASN A 226 -1.33 26.95 25.79
CA ASN A 226 -1.13 28.05 24.84
C ASN A 226 -0.53 27.54 23.52
N TYR A 227 0.45 26.64 23.58
CA TYR A 227 1.06 26.03 22.41
C TYR A 227 0.07 25.14 21.65
N ILE A 228 -0.73 24.33 22.36
CA ILE A 228 -1.81 23.51 21.78
C ILE A 228 -2.79 24.39 21.00
N SER A 229 -3.25 25.48 21.60
CA SER A 229 -4.21 26.39 20.97
C SER A 229 -3.65 27.06 19.71
N GLN A 230 -2.38 27.47 19.74
CA GLN A 230 -1.69 28.05 18.56
C GLN A 230 -1.49 27.01 17.46
N THR A 231 -1.14 25.78 17.85
CA THR A 231 -0.94 24.65 16.93
C THR A 231 -2.26 24.24 16.28
N TYR A 232 -3.36 24.25 17.06
CA TYR A 232 -4.69 24.00 16.55
C TYR A 232 -5.08 24.98 15.44
N GLN A 233 -4.76 26.27 15.56
CA GLN A 233 -5.07 27.23 14.47
C GLN A 233 -4.37 26.86 13.15
N LYS A 234 -3.15 26.33 13.20
CA LYS A 234 -2.45 25.82 12.01
C LYS A 234 -3.15 24.57 11.46
N PHE A 235 -3.52 23.63 12.33
CA PHE A 235 -4.27 22.44 11.93
C PHE A 235 -5.64 22.77 11.33
N ARG A 236 -6.36 23.74 11.92
CA ARG A 236 -7.65 24.21 11.43
C ARG A 236 -7.57 24.72 10.00
N GLY A 237 -6.59 25.59 9.72
CA GLY A 237 -6.33 26.07 8.35
C GLY A 237 -5.98 24.93 7.38
N PHE A 238 -5.17 23.97 7.84
CA PHE A 238 -4.82 22.78 7.06
C PHE A 238 -6.03 21.88 6.76
N PHE A 239 -6.88 21.57 7.74
CA PHE A 239 -8.07 20.73 7.55
C PHE A 239 -9.09 21.40 6.63
N GLN A 240 -9.25 22.72 6.74
CA GLN A 240 -10.10 23.49 5.83
C GLN A 240 -9.60 23.41 4.39
N ALA A 241 -8.30 23.64 4.17
CA ALA A 241 -7.69 23.54 2.84
C ALA A 241 -7.71 22.10 2.29
N ALA A 242 -7.63 21.09 3.16
CA ALA A 242 -7.71 19.68 2.75
C ALA A 242 -9.08 19.31 2.16
N CYS A 243 -10.16 19.94 2.64
CA CYS A 243 -11.52 19.75 2.11
C CYS A 243 -11.78 20.51 0.80
N ASP A 244 -10.93 21.47 0.43
CA ASP A 244 -11.06 22.19 -0.83
C ASP A 244 -10.48 21.37 -1.98
N VAL A 245 -11.35 20.61 -2.66
CA VAL A 245 -10.99 19.70 -3.75
C VAL A 245 -12.13 19.66 -4.78
N PRO A 246 -11.79 19.60 -6.09
CA PRO A 246 -12.79 19.49 -7.15
C PRO A 246 -13.55 18.16 -7.08
N GLU A 247 -14.77 18.17 -7.63
CA GLU A 247 -15.59 16.95 -7.75
C GLU A 247 -14.91 15.89 -8.62
N PRO A 248 -15.23 14.59 -8.45
CA PRO A 248 -14.61 13.50 -9.20
C PRO A 248 -14.75 13.67 -10.71
N GLU A 249 -15.89 14.15 -11.18
CA GLU A 249 -16.18 14.40 -12.60
C GLU A 249 -15.19 15.41 -13.17
N GLU A 250 -14.93 16.52 -12.46
CA GLU A 250 -13.93 17.52 -12.87
C GLU A 250 -12.50 16.99 -12.70
N LYS A 251 -12.22 16.31 -11.58
CA LYS A 251 -10.88 15.80 -11.27
C LYS A 251 -10.43 14.80 -12.31
N PHE A 252 -11.28 13.84 -12.67
CA PHE A 252 -10.98 12.78 -13.63
C PHE A 252 -11.33 13.19 -15.08
N ASN A 253 -12.06 14.29 -15.27
CA ASN A 253 -12.66 14.69 -16.57
C ASN A 253 -13.49 13.55 -17.16
N VAL A 254 -14.29 12.93 -16.29
CA VAL A 254 -15.24 11.89 -16.66
C VAL A 254 -16.60 12.55 -16.67
N ASP A 255 -17.22 12.57 -17.83
CA ASP A 255 -18.63 12.91 -18.02
C ASP A 255 -19.45 11.64 -18.27
N GLU A 256 -20.77 11.75 -18.27
CA GLU A 256 -21.70 10.65 -18.58
C GLU A 256 -21.43 9.98 -19.95
N TYR A 257 -20.62 10.60 -20.80
CA TYR A 257 -20.31 10.14 -22.15
C TYR A 257 -18.94 9.47 -22.27
N SER A 258 -18.13 9.48 -21.20
CA SER A 258 -16.74 9.02 -21.24
C SER A 258 -16.64 7.52 -21.50
N ASP A 259 -17.58 6.72 -20.98
CA ASP A 259 -17.68 5.27 -21.22
C ASP A 259 -18.03 4.93 -22.67
N MET A 260 -18.72 5.83 -23.39
CA MET A 260 -19.02 5.67 -24.82
C MET A 260 -17.82 6.02 -25.72
N VAL A 261 -16.81 6.71 -25.18
CA VAL A 261 -15.62 7.19 -25.92
C VAL A 261 -14.36 6.39 -25.53
N THR A 262 -14.39 5.64 -24.43
CA THR A 262 -13.35 4.68 -24.07
C THR A 262 -13.29 3.55 -25.08
N LEU A 263 -12.22 3.56 -25.89
CA LEU A 263 -11.99 2.57 -26.95
C LEU A 263 -11.69 1.16 -26.41
N SER A 264 -11.26 1.05 -25.15
CA SER A 264 -10.92 -0.21 -24.47
C SER A 264 -11.86 -0.43 -23.29
N LYS A 265 -12.54 -1.58 -23.26
CA LYS A 265 -13.37 -1.99 -22.13
C LYS A 265 -12.49 -2.22 -20.89
N PRO A 266 -12.93 -1.80 -19.68
CA PRO A 266 -12.17 -2.04 -18.46
C PRO A 266 -12.05 -3.54 -18.18
N VAL A 267 -10.86 -3.98 -17.79
CA VAL A 267 -10.57 -5.37 -17.40
C VAL A 267 -10.41 -5.40 -15.88
N ILE A 268 -11.20 -6.26 -15.22
CA ILE A 268 -11.06 -6.56 -13.80
C ILE A 268 -10.15 -7.78 -13.66
N TYR A 269 -9.16 -7.67 -12.80
CA TYR A 269 -8.39 -8.82 -12.30
C TYR A 269 -8.97 -9.19 -10.95
N ILE A 270 -9.47 -10.40 -10.82
CA ILE A 270 -10.16 -10.90 -9.62
C ILE A 270 -9.86 -12.39 -9.48
N SER A 271 -9.62 -12.84 -8.25
CA SER A 271 -9.43 -14.26 -7.96
C SER A 271 -10.75 -15.02 -7.95
N ILE A 272 -10.68 -16.34 -8.13
CA ILE A 272 -11.86 -17.21 -8.05
C ILE A 272 -12.55 -17.08 -6.69
N ASP A 273 -11.78 -17.07 -5.61
CA ASP A 273 -12.29 -16.88 -4.25
C ASP A 273 -13.03 -15.54 -4.11
N GLU A 274 -12.48 -14.45 -4.64
CA GLU A 274 -13.13 -13.14 -4.63
C GLU A 274 -14.42 -13.12 -5.45
N ILE A 275 -14.49 -13.83 -6.59
CA ILE A 275 -15.73 -13.97 -7.38
C ILE A 275 -16.80 -14.67 -6.55
N ILE A 276 -16.48 -15.84 -5.97
CA ILE A 276 -17.43 -16.65 -5.19
C ILE A 276 -17.92 -15.86 -3.98
N ASN A 277 -17.02 -15.23 -3.24
CA ASN A 277 -17.35 -14.41 -2.09
C ASN A 277 -18.23 -13.22 -2.48
N THR A 278 -17.92 -12.53 -3.59
CA THR A 278 -18.72 -11.40 -4.07
C THR A 278 -20.13 -11.86 -4.47
N HIS A 279 -20.26 -12.94 -5.25
CA HIS A 279 -21.55 -13.50 -5.67
C HIS A 279 -22.38 -13.93 -4.46
N SER A 280 -21.77 -14.66 -3.52
CA SER A 280 -22.43 -15.14 -2.31
C SER A 280 -22.96 -14.00 -1.45
N LEU A 281 -22.14 -12.94 -1.22
CA LEU A 281 -22.56 -11.77 -0.45
C LEU A 281 -23.69 -10.99 -1.12
N VAL A 282 -23.68 -10.91 -2.46
CA VAL A 282 -24.76 -10.25 -3.22
C VAL A 282 -26.07 -11.04 -3.11
N LEU A 283 -26.02 -12.37 -3.22
CA LEU A 283 -27.21 -13.22 -3.04
C LEU A 283 -27.75 -13.16 -1.60
N GLU A 284 -26.87 -13.25 -0.59
CA GLU A 284 -27.25 -13.21 0.83
C GLU A 284 -27.95 -11.90 1.20
N HIS A 285 -27.53 -10.78 0.59
CA HIS A 285 -28.02 -9.45 0.91
C HIS A 285 -28.83 -8.79 -0.21
N LEU A 286 -29.35 -9.59 -1.15
CA LEU A 286 -30.04 -9.11 -2.35
C LEU A 286 -31.23 -8.19 -2.01
N GLU A 287 -32.08 -8.59 -1.08
CA GLU A 287 -33.24 -7.80 -0.65
C GLU A 287 -32.86 -6.46 -0.01
N ALA A 288 -31.67 -6.35 0.59
CA ALA A 288 -31.18 -5.13 1.20
C ALA A 288 -30.48 -4.19 0.19
N ILE A 289 -29.78 -4.76 -0.79
CA ILE A 289 -29.06 -4.02 -1.84
C ILE A 289 -30.03 -3.51 -2.91
N SER A 290 -30.99 -4.34 -3.30
CA SER A 290 -31.99 -4.05 -4.33
C SER A 290 -33.40 -4.44 -3.85
N PRO A 291 -34.04 -3.59 -3.03
CA PRO A 291 -35.38 -3.86 -2.53
C PRO A 291 -36.47 -3.76 -3.61
N ASP A 292 -36.18 -3.11 -4.74
CA ASP A 292 -37.07 -3.10 -5.91
C ASP A 292 -36.82 -4.35 -6.75
N HIS A 293 -37.79 -5.25 -6.78
CA HIS A 293 -37.72 -6.49 -7.57
C HIS A 293 -37.68 -6.25 -9.09
N ASN A 294 -37.94 -5.03 -9.57
CA ASN A 294 -37.80 -4.66 -10.98
C ASN A 294 -36.40 -4.14 -11.34
N ASP A 295 -35.46 -4.11 -10.39
CA ASP A 295 -34.08 -3.74 -10.66
C ASP A 295 -33.40 -4.79 -11.57
N LEU A 296 -32.57 -4.30 -12.48
CA LEU A 296 -31.77 -5.08 -13.42
C LEU A 296 -30.83 -6.07 -12.71
N LEU A 297 -30.45 -5.80 -11.44
CA LEU A 297 -29.64 -6.72 -10.66
C LEU A 297 -30.30 -8.10 -10.47
N HIS A 298 -31.64 -8.14 -10.30
CA HIS A 298 -32.36 -9.40 -10.14
C HIS A 298 -32.29 -10.26 -11.42
N GLU A 299 -32.43 -9.63 -12.59
CA GLU A 299 -32.28 -10.31 -13.89
C GLU A 299 -30.85 -10.82 -14.13
N LEU A 300 -29.81 -10.11 -13.64
CA LEU A 300 -28.44 -10.61 -13.71
C LEU A 300 -28.25 -11.86 -12.85
N LEU A 301 -28.77 -11.84 -11.64
CA LEU A 301 -28.59 -12.92 -10.68
C LEU A 301 -29.41 -14.16 -11.04
N GLU A 302 -30.60 -13.98 -11.62
CA GLU A 302 -31.40 -15.09 -12.15
C GLU A 302 -30.66 -15.84 -13.28
N ASP A 303 -30.01 -15.10 -14.19
CA ASP A 303 -29.20 -15.69 -15.26
C ASP A 303 -27.89 -16.32 -14.75
N LEU A 304 -27.29 -15.76 -13.70
CA LEU A 304 -26.08 -16.31 -13.08
C LEU A 304 -26.37 -17.55 -12.24
N GLY A 305 -27.57 -17.65 -11.66
CA GLY A 305 -27.98 -18.73 -10.78
C GLY A 305 -27.26 -18.71 -9.43
N ASP A 306 -27.15 -19.90 -8.83
CA ASP A 306 -26.50 -20.10 -7.54
C ASP A 306 -24.99 -19.78 -7.59
N ALA A 307 -24.42 -19.40 -6.45
CA ALA A 307 -23.00 -19.11 -6.35
C ALA A 307 -22.18 -20.36 -6.72
N PRO A 308 -21.26 -20.27 -7.69
CA PRO A 308 -20.51 -21.43 -8.16
C PRO A 308 -19.41 -21.85 -7.17
N ASP A 309 -19.10 -23.14 -7.13
CA ASP A 309 -17.94 -23.65 -6.40
C ASP A 309 -16.63 -23.50 -7.19
N VAL A 310 -15.48 -23.61 -6.50
CA VAL A 310 -14.14 -23.53 -7.11
C VAL A 310 -13.96 -24.55 -8.25
N GLU A 311 -14.52 -25.76 -8.09
CA GLU A 311 -14.48 -26.81 -9.12
C GLU A 311 -15.38 -26.47 -10.32
N ALA A 312 -16.52 -25.78 -10.12
CA ALA A 312 -17.42 -25.37 -11.19
C ALA A 312 -16.80 -24.27 -12.09
N LEU A 313 -16.01 -23.35 -11.49
CA LEU A 313 -15.33 -22.27 -12.22
C LEU A 313 -14.07 -22.74 -12.96
N LEU A 314 -13.37 -23.77 -12.47
CA LEU A 314 -12.15 -24.31 -13.09
C LEU A 314 -12.40 -25.51 -14.02
N GLY A 315 -13.59 -26.11 -13.95
CA GLY A 315 -14.00 -27.31 -14.66
C GLY A 315 -14.00 -28.55 -13.78
N GLU A 316 -15.09 -29.33 -13.86
CA GLU A 316 -15.24 -30.61 -13.13
C GLU A 316 -14.06 -31.54 -13.45
N GLY A 317 -13.32 -31.97 -12.41
CA GLY A 317 -12.15 -32.84 -12.54
C GLY A 317 -10.78 -32.17 -12.36
N ALA A 318 -10.73 -30.87 -12.01
CA ALA A 318 -9.48 -30.16 -11.73
C ALA A 318 -8.68 -30.71 -10.52
N VAL A 319 -9.33 -31.45 -9.61
CA VAL A 319 -8.70 -32.05 -8.43
C VAL A 319 -9.12 -33.52 -8.30
N ASP A 320 -8.16 -34.43 -8.11
CA ASP A 320 -8.45 -35.85 -7.87
C ASP A 320 -9.18 -36.01 -6.53
N PRO A 321 -10.40 -36.59 -6.49
CA PRO A 321 -11.16 -36.78 -5.25
C PRO A 321 -10.44 -37.62 -4.20
N ASN A 322 -9.41 -38.40 -4.56
CA ASN A 322 -8.61 -39.20 -3.64
C ASN A 322 -7.28 -38.55 -3.20
N HIS A 323 -7.03 -37.27 -3.52
CA HIS A 323 -5.78 -36.61 -3.15
C HIS A 323 -5.73 -36.29 -1.63
N PRO A 324 -4.69 -36.73 -0.89
CA PRO A 324 -4.59 -36.54 0.58
C PRO A 324 -4.47 -35.08 1.02
N ASN A 325 -4.31 -34.14 0.08
CA ASN A 325 -4.21 -32.70 0.34
C ASN A 325 -5.25 -31.87 -0.42
N LYS A 326 -6.40 -32.47 -0.80
CA LYS A 326 -7.46 -31.83 -1.61
C LYS A 326 -7.82 -30.41 -1.16
N GLU A 327 -7.99 -30.19 0.14
CA GLU A 327 -8.37 -28.90 0.72
C GLU A 327 -7.28 -27.82 0.56
N SER A 328 -6.01 -28.21 0.72
CA SER A 328 -4.85 -27.35 0.44
C SER A 328 -4.74 -27.01 -1.04
N THR A 329 -5.01 -27.98 -1.92
CA THR A 329 -4.93 -27.79 -3.38
C THR A 329 -6.05 -26.89 -3.88
N LEU A 330 -7.28 -27.09 -3.39
CA LEU A 330 -8.42 -26.20 -3.67
C LEU A 330 -8.18 -24.78 -3.17
N SER A 331 -7.63 -24.63 -1.97
CA SER A 331 -7.28 -23.31 -1.41
C SER A 331 -6.21 -22.57 -2.23
N GLN A 332 -5.32 -23.30 -2.92
CA GLN A 332 -4.36 -22.70 -3.84
C GLN A 332 -5.00 -22.33 -5.17
N LEU A 333 -5.86 -23.21 -5.70
CA LEU A 333 -6.60 -22.98 -6.95
C LEU A 333 -7.60 -21.83 -6.83
N ALA A 334 -8.23 -21.64 -5.68
CA ALA A 334 -9.14 -20.52 -5.40
C ALA A 334 -8.44 -19.15 -5.50
N LYS A 335 -7.12 -19.09 -5.29
CA LYS A 335 -6.31 -17.87 -5.44
C LYS A 335 -5.90 -17.57 -6.88
N THR A 336 -6.32 -18.38 -7.85
CA THR A 336 -6.00 -18.15 -9.26
C THR A 336 -6.69 -16.88 -9.73
N GLU A 337 -5.90 -15.93 -10.26
CA GLU A 337 -6.41 -14.68 -10.82
C GLU A 337 -6.99 -14.90 -12.22
N ILE A 338 -8.20 -14.40 -12.43
CA ILE A 338 -8.90 -14.39 -13.71
C ILE A 338 -9.02 -12.95 -14.19
N SER A 339 -8.83 -12.73 -15.49
CA SER A 339 -9.09 -11.44 -16.12
C SER A 339 -10.48 -11.44 -16.76
N LEU A 340 -11.35 -10.56 -16.28
CA LEU A 340 -12.71 -10.37 -16.79
C LEU A 340 -12.78 -9.04 -17.54
N THR A 341 -13.07 -9.10 -18.84
CA THR A 341 -13.35 -7.88 -19.61
C THR A 341 -14.79 -7.48 -19.37
N LEU A 342 -15.02 -6.32 -18.78
CA LEU A 342 -16.37 -5.85 -18.48
C LEU A 342 -17.15 -5.59 -19.77
N THR A 343 -18.17 -6.40 -20.00
CA THR A 343 -19.15 -6.22 -21.06
C THR A 343 -20.51 -6.00 -20.42
N SER A 344 -21.14 -4.86 -20.67
CA SER A 344 -22.49 -4.62 -20.16
C SER A 344 -23.46 -5.58 -20.82
N LYS A 345 -24.08 -6.51 -20.07
CA LYS A 345 -25.15 -7.38 -20.57
C LYS A 345 -26.37 -6.54 -20.96
N PHE A 346 -26.72 -5.59 -20.10
CA PHE A 346 -27.55 -4.45 -20.46
C PHE A 346 -26.63 -3.39 -21.05
N GLU A 347 -26.22 -3.54 -22.31
CA GLU A 347 -25.92 -2.31 -23.04
C GLU A 347 -27.17 -1.44 -22.94
N LEU A 348 -27.22 -0.48 -21.99
CA LEU A 348 -28.31 0.47 -21.70
C LEU A 348 -29.50 0.19 -22.60
N LEU A 349 -30.50 -0.55 -22.09
CA LEU A 349 -31.71 -1.01 -22.79
C LEU A 349 -31.93 -0.26 -24.11
N GLU A 350 -32.10 -0.99 -25.21
CA GLU A 350 -32.52 -0.49 -26.53
C GLU A 350 -33.94 0.16 -26.51
N GLY A 351 -34.33 0.79 -25.40
CA GLY A 351 -35.52 1.60 -25.23
C GLY A 351 -35.23 3.09 -25.44
N ASP A 352 -36.27 3.80 -25.87
CA ASP A 352 -36.34 5.18 -26.43
C ASP A 352 -35.38 6.25 -25.86
N ASP A 353 -34.93 6.15 -24.60
CA ASP A 353 -33.97 7.07 -23.98
C ASP A 353 -32.53 6.96 -24.52
N LYS A 354 -32.12 5.77 -24.99
CA LYS A 354 -30.83 5.59 -25.69
C LYS A 354 -30.87 6.22 -27.07
N ASP A 355 -32.06 6.23 -27.69
CA ASP A 355 -32.23 6.90 -28.98
C ASP A 355 -32.03 8.40 -28.79
N THR A 356 -32.64 9.06 -27.81
CA THR A 356 -32.44 10.52 -27.64
C THR A 356 -31.02 10.89 -27.20
N LYS A 357 -30.42 10.20 -26.22
CA LYS A 357 -29.05 10.50 -25.73
C LYS A 357 -27.95 10.10 -26.73
N GLY A 358 -28.08 8.93 -27.36
CA GLY A 358 -27.19 8.49 -28.42
C GLY A 358 -27.30 9.37 -29.67
N LEU A 359 -28.52 9.81 -30.01
CA LEU A 359 -28.79 10.78 -31.06
C LEU A 359 -28.16 12.12 -30.75
N MET A 360 -28.17 12.60 -29.50
CA MET A 360 -27.47 13.83 -29.09
C MET A 360 -25.97 13.75 -29.40
N MET A 361 -25.30 12.67 -28.98
CA MET A 361 -23.87 12.48 -29.23
C MET A 361 -23.55 12.33 -30.73
N LYS A 362 -24.35 11.56 -31.47
CA LYS A 362 -24.23 11.45 -32.94
C LYS A 362 -24.40 12.83 -33.60
N THR A 363 -25.36 13.62 -33.13
CA THR A 363 -25.64 14.98 -33.64
C THR A 363 -24.50 15.94 -33.34
N LYS A 364 -23.97 15.96 -32.12
CA LYS A 364 -22.77 16.75 -31.75
C LYS A 364 -21.59 16.43 -32.68
N LYS A 365 -21.30 15.15 -32.92
CA LYS A 365 -20.22 14.71 -33.84
C LYS A 365 -20.45 15.19 -35.28
N LEU A 366 -21.67 15.07 -35.78
CA LEU A 366 -22.03 15.54 -37.12
C LEU A 366 -21.91 17.08 -37.23
N ILE A 367 -22.33 17.82 -36.20
CA ILE A 367 -22.21 19.28 -36.13
C ILE A 367 -20.74 19.71 -36.19
N VAL A 368 -19.85 19.06 -35.44
CA VAL A 368 -18.41 19.34 -35.47
C VAL A 368 -17.83 19.13 -36.88
N ASP A 369 -18.26 18.08 -37.58
CA ASP A 369 -17.82 17.81 -38.95
C ASP A 369 -18.32 18.88 -39.94
N VAL A 370 -19.51 19.42 -39.74
CA VAL A 370 -20.08 20.49 -40.59
C VAL A 370 -19.40 21.83 -40.31
N ILE A 371 -19.32 22.25 -39.04
CA ILE A 371 -18.72 23.55 -38.63
C ILE A 371 -17.25 23.65 -39.05
N ARG A 372 -16.52 22.53 -39.07
CA ARG A 372 -15.10 22.50 -39.45
C ARG A 372 -14.86 22.97 -40.90
N ILE A 373 -15.85 22.83 -41.77
CA ILE A 373 -15.74 23.08 -43.21
C ILE A 373 -16.57 24.30 -43.61
N GLN A 374 -17.72 24.47 -42.96
CA GLN A 374 -18.61 25.59 -43.18
C GLN A 374 -18.87 26.31 -41.86
N PRO A 375 -17.99 27.24 -41.47
CA PRO A 375 -18.24 28.09 -40.31
C PRO A 375 -19.37 29.08 -40.62
N GLY A 376 -20.30 29.27 -39.68
CA GLY A 376 -21.30 30.33 -39.71
C GLY A 376 -21.46 30.96 -38.33
N GLU A 377 -22.19 32.08 -38.23
CA GLU A 377 -22.39 32.78 -36.95
C GLU A 377 -23.36 32.02 -36.03
N THR A 378 -24.34 31.31 -36.59
CA THR A 378 -25.29 30.51 -35.83
C THR A 378 -25.50 29.12 -36.46
N LEU A 379 -25.78 28.11 -35.62
CA LEU A 379 -25.96 26.73 -36.09
C LEU A 379 -27.08 26.58 -37.15
N PRO A 380 -28.26 27.23 -37.02
CA PRO A 380 -29.32 27.15 -38.04
C PRO A 380 -28.87 27.71 -39.40
N GLU A 381 -28.17 28.84 -39.41
CA GLU A 381 -27.67 29.48 -40.62
C GLU A 381 -26.64 28.60 -41.36
N THR A 382 -25.76 27.93 -40.61
CA THR A 382 -24.82 26.96 -41.17
C THR A 382 -25.52 25.74 -41.80
N LEU A 383 -26.64 25.30 -41.21
CA LEU A 383 -27.41 24.15 -41.70
C LEU A 383 -28.29 24.50 -42.91
N GLU A 384 -28.80 25.73 -42.99
CA GLU A 384 -29.64 26.22 -44.10
C GLU A 384 -28.85 26.64 -45.33
N THR A 385 -27.61 27.12 -45.15
CA THR A 385 -26.75 27.53 -46.27
C THR A 385 -26.27 26.29 -47.05
N PRO A 386 -26.54 26.17 -48.36
CA PRO A 386 -26.15 24.99 -49.15
C PRO A 386 -24.63 24.80 -49.21
N ALA A 387 -24.16 23.56 -49.17
CA ALA A 387 -22.73 23.28 -49.33
C ALA A 387 -22.27 23.58 -50.77
N SER A 388 -21.15 24.28 -50.92
CA SER A 388 -20.51 24.45 -52.23
C SER A 388 -19.75 23.19 -52.67
N ALA A 389 -19.61 22.97 -53.98
CA ALA A 389 -18.86 21.84 -54.53
C ALA A 389 -17.40 21.78 -54.02
N LEU A 390 -16.82 22.94 -53.67
CA LEU A 390 -15.46 23.04 -53.15
C LEU A 390 -15.39 22.55 -51.69
N GLN A 391 -16.36 22.94 -50.85
CA GLN A 391 -16.48 22.47 -49.46
C GLN A 391 -16.76 20.96 -49.38
N GLU A 392 -17.54 20.42 -50.30
CA GLU A 392 -17.85 18.98 -50.34
C GLU A 392 -16.63 18.14 -50.78
N CYS A 393 -15.80 18.68 -51.67
CA CYS A 393 -14.52 18.10 -52.03
C CYS A 393 -13.53 18.13 -50.85
N GLU A 394 -13.47 19.23 -50.09
CA GLU A 394 -12.65 19.32 -48.88
C GLU A 394 -13.09 18.32 -47.80
N HIS A 395 -14.41 18.19 -47.60
CA HIS A 395 -14.97 17.19 -46.69
C HIS A 395 -14.56 15.76 -47.07
N SER A 396 -14.69 15.43 -48.36
CA SER A 396 -14.33 14.11 -48.89
C SER A 396 -12.86 13.76 -48.63
N LYS A 397 -11.95 14.75 -48.74
CA LYS A 397 -10.53 14.57 -48.40
C LYS A 397 -10.33 14.27 -46.91
N VAL A 398 -11.02 14.97 -46.03
CA VAL A 398 -10.95 14.76 -44.57
C VAL A 398 -11.48 13.36 -44.19
N VAL A 399 -12.58 12.93 -44.81
CA VAL A 399 -13.15 11.59 -44.60
C VAL A 399 -12.18 10.51 -45.08
N ALA A 400 -11.59 10.66 -46.26
CA ALA A 400 -10.62 9.70 -46.80
C ALA A 400 -9.38 9.56 -45.89
N LEU A 401 -8.83 10.69 -45.39
CA LEU A 401 -7.69 10.67 -44.47
C LEU A 401 -8.02 9.95 -43.15
N ARG A 402 -9.23 10.16 -42.60
CA ARG A 402 -9.67 9.46 -41.40
C ARG A 402 -9.87 7.96 -41.63
N ALA A 403 -10.43 7.56 -42.78
CA ALA A 403 -10.62 6.15 -43.12
C ALA A 403 -9.28 5.39 -43.19
N VAL A 404 -8.22 6.02 -43.71
CA VAL A 404 -6.87 5.44 -43.72
C VAL A 404 -6.30 5.30 -42.30
N GLN A 405 -6.51 6.29 -41.43
CA GLN A 405 -6.07 6.22 -40.03
C GLN A 405 -6.83 5.14 -39.25
N ASP A 406 -8.15 5.04 -39.44
CA ASP A 406 -8.98 4.03 -38.80
C ASP A 406 -8.59 2.62 -39.29
N ALA A 407 -8.22 2.44 -40.56
CA ALA A 407 -7.72 1.17 -41.09
C ALA A 407 -6.38 0.71 -40.45
N GLN A 408 -5.57 1.65 -39.95
CA GLN A 408 -4.30 1.37 -39.25
C GLN A 408 -4.48 1.15 -37.74
N THR A 409 -5.69 1.31 -37.20
CA THR A 409 -5.94 1.08 -35.76
C THR A 409 -6.07 -0.41 -35.43
N PRO A 410 -5.45 -0.89 -34.32
CA PRO A 410 -5.59 -2.27 -33.84
C PRO A 410 -7.05 -2.67 -33.62
N GLU A 411 -7.39 -3.94 -33.84
CA GLU A 411 -8.78 -4.42 -33.83
C GLU A 411 -9.56 -4.11 -32.55
N GLY A 412 -8.90 -4.19 -31.39
CA GLY A 412 -9.51 -3.87 -30.09
C GLY A 412 -9.81 -2.38 -29.84
N LEU A 413 -9.47 -1.48 -30.78
CA LEU A 413 -9.71 -0.03 -30.71
C LEU A 413 -10.59 0.48 -31.87
N LYS A 414 -11.15 -0.42 -32.69
CA LYS A 414 -12.00 -0.05 -33.83
C LYS A 414 -13.37 0.43 -33.36
N SER A 415 -13.88 1.51 -33.95
CA SER A 415 -15.22 2.05 -33.64
C SER A 415 -16.32 1.17 -34.24
N SER A 416 -17.50 1.13 -33.61
CA SER A 416 -18.66 0.37 -34.08
C SER A 416 -19.07 0.73 -35.52
N GLN A 417 -19.52 -0.26 -36.30
CA GLN A 417 -19.82 -0.15 -37.72
C GLN A 417 -20.81 0.99 -38.08
N ALA A 418 -21.85 1.19 -37.27
CA ALA A 418 -22.83 2.28 -37.45
C ALA A 418 -22.24 3.70 -37.26
N VAL A 419 -21.17 3.85 -36.48
CA VAL A 419 -20.48 5.14 -36.27
C VAL A 419 -19.54 5.45 -37.44
N LEU A 420 -19.03 4.43 -38.13
CA LEU A 420 -18.21 4.57 -39.32
C LEU A 420 -19.04 5.01 -40.53
N GLU A 421 -20.25 4.48 -40.69
CA GLU A 421 -21.17 4.86 -41.78
C GLU A 421 -21.58 6.34 -41.69
N ASP A 422 -21.96 6.82 -40.50
CA ASP A 422 -22.35 8.23 -40.29
C ASP A 422 -21.20 9.22 -40.53
N ARG A 423 -19.96 8.78 -40.32
CA ARG A 423 -18.77 9.59 -40.56
C ARG A 423 -18.45 9.74 -42.05
N GLN A 424 -18.88 8.80 -42.89
CA GLN A 424 -18.61 8.77 -44.33
C GLN A 424 -19.65 9.52 -45.17
N LEU A 425 -20.77 9.95 -44.56
CA LEU A 425 -21.83 10.68 -45.26
C LEU A 425 -21.33 12.01 -45.88
N PRO A 426 -21.78 12.38 -47.10
CA PRO A 426 -21.56 13.70 -47.69
C PRO A 426 -22.02 14.84 -46.78
N LEU A 427 -21.41 16.03 -46.94
CA LEU A 427 -21.64 17.18 -46.07
C LEU A 427 -23.13 17.56 -46.04
N GLU A 428 -23.79 17.56 -47.20
CA GLU A 428 -25.20 17.91 -47.31
C GLU A 428 -26.13 16.86 -46.67
N GLN A 429 -25.75 15.59 -46.72
CA GLN A 429 -26.48 14.52 -46.04
C GLN A 429 -26.32 14.59 -44.52
N LYS A 430 -25.12 14.96 -44.03
CA LYS A 430 -24.87 15.22 -42.61
C LYS A 430 -25.77 16.36 -42.10
N LYS A 431 -25.92 17.46 -42.85
CA LYS A 431 -26.81 18.57 -42.49
C LYS A 431 -28.27 18.15 -42.37
N ARG A 432 -28.79 17.41 -43.35
CA ARG A 432 -30.18 16.90 -43.30
C ARG A 432 -30.40 15.96 -42.12
N LYS A 433 -29.40 15.13 -41.79
CA LYS A 433 -29.47 14.24 -40.63
C LYS A 433 -29.44 15.03 -39.33
N ILE A 434 -28.59 16.04 -39.20
CA ILE A 434 -28.59 16.96 -38.04
C ILE A 434 -29.95 17.62 -37.87
N LEU A 435 -30.56 18.16 -38.93
CA LEU A 435 -31.86 18.81 -38.86
C LEU A 435 -33.00 17.87 -38.41
N ARG A 436 -32.97 16.60 -38.84
CA ARG A 436 -33.92 15.59 -38.35
C ARG A 436 -33.70 15.31 -36.87
N ASN A 437 -32.46 15.11 -36.48
CA ASN A 437 -32.10 14.80 -35.09
C ASN A 437 -32.45 15.96 -34.14
N LEU A 438 -32.18 17.21 -34.54
CA LEU A 438 -32.52 18.39 -33.73
C LEU A 438 -34.02 18.49 -33.45
N ARG A 439 -34.88 18.15 -34.41
CA ARG A 439 -36.34 18.11 -34.19
C ARG A 439 -36.74 17.06 -33.15
N THR A 440 -36.16 15.87 -33.22
CA THR A 440 -36.41 14.80 -32.24
C THR A 440 -35.89 15.19 -30.85
N LEU A 441 -34.73 15.83 -30.78
CA LEU A 441 -34.13 16.29 -29.51
C LEU A 441 -34.89 17.48 -28.90
N GLU A 442 -35.47 18.35 -29.74
CA GLU A 442 -36.34 19.45 -29.30
C GLU A 442 -37.68 18.92 -28.76
N GLN A 443 -38.27 17.91 -29.40
CA GLN A 443 -39.46 17.22 -28.89
C GLN A 443 -39.21 16.52 -27.55
N ALA A 444 -37.98 16.04 -27.33
CA ALA A 444 -37.52 15.46 -26.06
C ALA A 444 -37.13 16.52 -25.01
N GLY A 445 -37.19 17.82 -25.32
CA GLY A 445 -36.87 18.91 -24.40
C GLY A 445 -35.38 19.09 -24.08
N LEU A 446 -34.47 18.43 -24.82
CA LEU A 446 -33.02 18.47 -24.56
C LEU A 446 -32.32 19.65 -25.22
N VAL A 447 -32.94 20.28 -26.22
CA VAL A 447 -32.40 21.45 -26.93
C VAL A 447 -33.53 22.37 -27.34
N THR A 448 -33.26 23.67 -27.36
CA THR A 448 -34.28 24.70 -27.62
C THR A 448 -33.97 25.44 -28.91
N ALA A 449 -34.92 25.54 -29.85
CA ALA A 449 -34.74 26.42 -31.00
C ALA A 449 -34.73 27.92 -30.63
N SER A 450 -35.29 28.28 -29.47
CA SER A 450 -35.39 29.68 -28.99
C SER A 450 -34.03 30.33 -28.74
N ASN A 451 -33.00 29.56 -28.38
CA ASN A 451 -31.62 30.04 -28.21
C ASN A 451 -30.72 29.76 -29.43
N LYS A 452 -31.30 29.40 -30.59
CA LYS A 452 -30.59 28.97 -31.79
C LYS A 452 -29.62 27.79 -31.55
N TYR A 453 -29.94 26.91 -30.60
CA TYR A 453 -29.13 25.77 -30.17
C TYR A 453 -27.75 26.14 -29.58
N GLN A 454 -27.61 27.32 -29.00
CA GLN A 454 -26.33 27.80 -28.45
C GLN A 454 -25.81 26.93 -27.30
N ASP A 455 -26.69 26.37 -26.47
CA ASP A 455 -26.31 25.49 -25.37
C ASP A 455 -25.60 24.22 -25.87
N LEU A 456 -26.07 23.66 -26.99
CA LEU A 456 -25.45 22.52 -27.66
C LEU A 456 -24.03 22.84 -28.15
N ILE A 457 -23.82 24.05 -28.69
CA ILE A 457 -22.51 24.53 -29.14
C ILE A 457 -21.57 24.75 -27.95
N ASN A 458 -22.08 25.32 -26.85
CA ASN A 458 -21.32 25.51 -25.62
C ASN A 458 -20.84 24.16 -25.05
N ASP A 459 -21.70 23.14 -25.09
CA ASP A 459 -21.33 21.79 -24.68
C ASP A 459 -20.29 21.16 -25.61
N ILE A 460 -20.43 21.29 -26.94
CA ILE A 460 -19.39 20.85 -27.89
C ILE A 460 -18.05 21.55 -27.59
N ALA A 461 -18.07 22.85 -27.26
CA ALA A 461 -16.86 23.59 -26.92
C ALA A 461 -16.25 23.15 -25.58
N LYS A 462 -17.06 22.70 -24.62
CA LYS A 462 -16.58 22.04 -23.39
C LYS A 462 -15.96 20.68 -23.74
N ASP A 463 -16.64 19.85 -24.51
CA ASP A 463 -16.18 18.51 -24.92
C ASP A 463 -14.82 18.57 -25.63
N ILE A 464 -14.63 19.52 -26.54
CA ILE A 464 -13.34 19.73 -27.24
C ILE A 464 -12.22 20.10 -26.23
N ARG A 465 -12.53 20.97 -25.26
CA ARG A 465 -11.57 21.36 -24.20
C ARG A 465 -11.24 20.18 -23.30
N TYR A 466 -12.23 19.38 -22.91
CA TYR A 466 -12.06 18.16 -22.13
C TYR A 466 -11.22 17.12 -22.87
N GLN A 467 -11.52 16.83 -24.15
CA GLN A 467 -10.71 15.92 -24.95
C GLN A 467 -9.26 16.39 -25.08
N ARG A 468 -9.01 17.70 -25.22
CA ARG A 468 -7.64 18.23 -25.26
C ARG A 468 -6.90 17.98 -23.95
N ARG A 469 -7.53 18.26 -22.80
CA ARG A 469 -6.96 17.97 -21.46
C ARG A 469 -6.72 16.47 -21.27
N TYR A 470 -7.66 15.63 -21.69
CA TYR A 470 -7.55 14.17 -21.60
C TYR A 470 -6.39 13.62 -22.44
N ARG A 471 -6.17 14.14 -23.66
CA ARG A 471 -4.99 13.80 -24.48
C ARG A 471 -3.69 14.22 -23.81
N GLN A 472 -3.64 15.42 -23.20
CA GLN A 472 -2.45 15.88 -22.47
C GLN A 472 -2.13 14.99 -21.27
N ARG A 473 -3.14 14.60 -20.49
CA ARG A 473 -2.97 13.69 -19.34
C ARG A 473 -2.54 12.30 -19.77
N ARG A 474 -3.19 11.69 -20.75
CA ARG A 474 -2.75 10.39 -21.30
C ARG A 474 -1.32 10.44 -21.81
N LYS A 475 -0.91 11.53 -22.46
CA LYS A 475 0.48 11.71 -22.88
C LYS A 475 1.44 11.76 -21.67
N ALA A 476 1.07 12.47 -20.60
CA ALA A 476 1.86 12.52 -19.38
C ALA A 476 1.91 11.17 -18.64
N GLU A 477 0.80 10.45 -18.55
CA GLU A 477 0.74 9.11 -17.96
C GLU A 477 1.53 8.10 -18.78
N LEU A 478 1.45 8.15 -20.11
CA LEU A 478 2.23 7.29 -20.99
C LEU A 478 3.73 7.51 -20.75
N VAL A 479 4.19 8.75 -20.60
CA VAL A 479 5.57 9.05 -20.22
C VAL A 479 5.92 8.45 -18.85
N LYS A 480 5.05 8.57 -17.85
CA LYS A 480 5.26 7.97 -16.51
C LYS A 480 5.32 6.44 -16.59
N LEU A 481 4.44 5.80 -17.36
CA LEU A 481 4.42 4.36 -17.55
C LEU A 481 5.67 3.87 -18.27
N GLN A 482 6.14 4.61 -19.28
CA GLN A 482 7.42 4.32 -19.95
C GLN A 482 8.60 4.43 -18.98
N GLN A 483 8.61 5.44 -18.11
CA GLN A 483 9.62 5.57 -17.06
C GLN A 483 9.56 4.41 -16.06
N ALA A 484 8.35 4.04 -15.62
CA ALA A 484 8.14 2.91 -14.70
C ALA A 484 8.57 1.58 -15.33
N LEU A 485 8.25 1.35 -16.61
CA LEU A 485 8.67 0.17 -17.36
C LEU A 485 10.19 0.11 -17.51
N SER A 486 10.84 1.25 -17.80
CA SER A 486 12.31 1.34 -17.84
C SER A 486 12.93 1.02 -16.47
N ALA A 487 12.39 1.59 -15.39
CA ALA A 487 12.84 1.30 -14.03
C ALA A 487 12.64 -0.17 -13.66
N LEU A 488 11.50 -0.77 -14.04
CA LEU A 488 11.20 -2.17 -13.80
C LEU A 488 12.20 -3.07 -14.55
N ASN A 489 12.44 -2.80 -15.83
CA ASN A 489 13.44 -3.53 -16.62
C ASN A 489 14.84 -3.42 -16.03
N SER A 490 15.22 -2.23 -15.53
CA SER A 490 16.50 -2.06 -14.84
C SER A 490 16.59 -2.87 -13.55
N LYS A 491 15.47 -2.98 -12.80
CA LYS A 491 15.38 -3.78 -11.58
C LYS A 491 15.44 -5.28 -11.89
N THR A 492 14.77 -5.73 -12.96
CA THR A 492 14.84 -7.10 -13.47
C THR A 492 16.28 -7.45 -13.85
N ALA A 493 16.96 -6.58 -14.60
CA ALA A 493 18.36 -6.77 -14.97
C ALA A 493 19.26 -6.87 -13.72
N PHE A 494 19.07 -5.99 -12.73
CA PHE A 494 19.81 -6.03 -11.47
C PHE A 494 19.63 -7.37 -10.72
N TYR A 495 18.39 -7.85 -10.56
CA TYR A 495 18.16 -9.14 -9.91
C TYR A 495 18.69 -10.32 -10.72
N GLN A 496 18.67 -10.22 -12.05
CA GLN A 496 19.23 -11.23 -12.92
C GLN A 496 20.76 -11.28 -12.80
N ASP A 497 21.43 -10.13 -12.71
CA ASP A 497 22.86 -10.04 -12.40
C ASP A 497 23.17 -10.58 -10.99
N GLN A 498 22.30 -10.29 -10.01
CA GLN A 498 22.45 -10.82 -8.65
C GLN A 498 22.32 -12.35 -8.63
N THR A 499 21.37 -12.90 -9.39
CA THR A 499 21.19 -14.35 -9.57
C THR A 499 22.43 -14.96 -10.23
N ASN A 500 22.92 -14.34 -11.31
CA ASN A 500 24.14 -14.76 -12.00
C ASN A 500 25.37 -14.71 -11.08
N TYR A 501 25.46 -13.71 -10.20
CA TYR A 501 26.52 -13.61 -9.19
C TYR A 501 26.47 -14.78 -8.20
N TYR A 502 25.28 -15.10 -7.67
CA TYR A 502 25.12 -16.26 -6.78
C TYR A 502 25.44 -17.57 -7.49
N ASP A 503 24.98 -17.76 -8.73
CA ASP A 503 25.30 -18.94 -9.52
C ASP A 503 26.81 -19.07 -9.79
N THR A 504 27.47 -17.95 -10.10
CA THR A 504 28.92 -17.92 -10.31
C THR A 504 29.67 -18.20 -9.01
N TYR A 505 29.19 -17.68 -7.88
CA TYR A 505 29.76 -17.93 -6.57
C TYR A 505 29.62 -19.41 -6.18
N ILE A 506 28.43 -20.01 -6.37
CA ILE A 506 28.16 -21.42 -6.13
C ILE A 506 29.07 -22.29 -7.01
N LYS A 507 29.15 -22.01 -8.32
CA LYS A 507 30.05 -22.71 -9.25
C LYS A 507 31.52 -22.58 -8.82
N THR A 508 31.95 -21.39 -8.39
CA THR A 508 33.33 -21.16 -7.92
C THR A 508 33.61 -21.90 -6.61
N CYS A 509 32.64 -22.03 -5.72
CA CYS A 509 32.74 -22.87 -4.51
C CYS A 509 32.85 -24.35 -4.88
N LEU A 510 32.02 -24.84 -5.81
CA LEU A 510 32.03 -26.22 -6.32
C LEU A 510 33.35 -26.56 -7.04
N ASP A 511 33.89 -25.66 -7.85
CA ASP A 511 35.17 -25.85 -8.56
C ASP A 511 36.39 -25.87 -7.61
N ASN A 512 36.35 -25.04 -6.56
CA ASN A 512 37.38 -25.04 -5.52
C ASN A 512 37.33 -26.31 -4.64
N LEU A 513 36.15 -26.92 -4.49
CA LEU A 513 35.98 -28.24 -3.87
C LEU A 513 36.60 -29.34 -4.73
N ASN A 514 36.39 -29.32 -6.05
CA ASN A 514 36.96 -30.31 -6.98
C ASN A 514 38.49 -30.22 -7.11
N ARG A 515 39.08 -29.01 -7.12
CA ARG A 515 40.56 -28.84 -7.25
C ARG A 515 41.38 -29.39 -6.06
N LYS A 516 40.80 -29.54 -4.87
CA LYS A 516 41.48 -30.17 -3.71
C LYS A 516 41.48 -31.70 -3.78
N ASN A 517 40.56 -32.32 -4.51
CA ASN A 517 40.54 -33.77 -4.72
C ASN A 517 41.60 -34.23 -5.73
N THR A 518 41.89 -33.43 -6.77
CA THR A 518 42.87 -33.80 -7.81
C THR A 518 44.33 -33.59 -7.39
N ARG A 519 44.62 -32.68 -6.44
CA ARG A 519 46.00 -32.40 -6.00
C ARG A 519 46.61 -33.43 -5.04
N ARG A 520 45.86 -34.46 -4.61
CA ARG A 520 46.39 -35.56 -3.78
C ARG A 520 46.65 -36.86 -4.55
N SER A 521 46.36 -36.93 -5.85
CA SER A 521 46.46 -38.17 -6.63
C SER A 521 47.67 -38.24 -7.58
N ILE A 522 48.73 -37.44 -7.36
CA ILE A 522 49.98 -37.52 -8.16
C ILE A 522 51.21 -37.57 -7.25
N LYS A 523 51.43 -38.71 -6.60
CA LYS A 523 52.75 -39.32 -6.32
C LYS A 523 52.57 -40.57 -5.46
N LEU A 524 52.81 -41.74 -6.04
CA LEU A 524 53.83 -42.71 -5.61
C LEU A 524 53.42 -44.12 -6.08
N GLU A 525 53.91 -44.52 -7.25
CA GLU A 525 54.06 -45.94 -7.59
C GLU A 525 55.18 -46.54 -6.72
N ARG A 526 54.86 -47.57 -5.93
CA ARG A 526 55.78 -48.68 -5.62
C ARG A 526 55.03 -49.87 -4.97
N LYS A 527 55.10 -50.99 -5.69
CA LYS A 527 54.87 -52.42 -5.40
C LYS A 527 54.37 -52.89 -4.01
N VAL A 528 53.28 -53.67 -4.08
CA VAL A 528 52.99 -55.00 -3.48
C VAL A 528 53.34 -55.23 -2.00
N GLU A 529 52.32 -55.40 -1.14
CA GLU A 529 51.98 -56.67 -0.45
C GLU A 529 50.76 -56.52 0.49
N GLU A 530 50.04 -57.62 0.67
CA GLU A 530 48.79 -57.80 1.40
C GLU A 530 48.87 -57.42 2.89
N LYS A 531 47.84 -56.72 3.39
CA LYS A 531 47.04 -57.09 4.59
C LYS A 531 46.21 -55.91 5.10
N GLY A 532 44.91 -56.18 5.32
CA GLY A 532 44.12 -55.52 6.35
C GLY A 532 43.42 -54.22 5.93
N SER A 533 42.11 -54.34 5.74
CA SER A 533 41.11 -53.27 5.69
C SER A 533 41.37 -52.13 6.69
N LYS A 534 41.65 -50.92 6.17
CA LYS A 534 41.52 -49.66 6.92
C LYS A 534 40.54 -48.73 6.20
N LYS A 535 39.28 -48.76 6.65
CA LYS A 535 38.32 -47.66 6.41
C LYS A 535 38.97 -46.35 6.91
N TRP A 536 39.17 -45.38 6.03
CA TRP A 536 39.60 -44.03 6.43
C TRP A 536 38.47 -43.41 7.28
N LYS A 537 38.74 -43.19 8.57
CA LYS A 537 37.82 -42.50 9.48
C LYS A 537 37.72 -41.03 9.09
N HIS A 538 36.52 -40.55 8.74
CA HIS A 538 36.20 -39.12 8.74
C HIS A 538 36.54 -38.55 10.13
N GLN A 539 37.39 -37.51 10.16
CA GLN A 539 37.94 -36.98 11.40
C GLN A 539 36.87 -36.12 12.12
N SER A 540 36.11 -36.73 13.04
CA SER A 540 35.13 -36.03 13.88
C SER A 540 35.82 -35.03 14.80
N LEU A 541 35.38 -33.76 14.81
CA LEU A 541 35.87 -32.73 15.73
C LEU A 541 35.10 -32.81 17.05
N LYS A 542 35.84 -32.92 18.16
CA LYS A 542 35.27 -32.95 19.50
C LYS A 542 35.57 -31.65 20.23
N TYR A 543 34.54 -30.93 20.66
CA TYR A 543 34.68 -29.72 21.46
C TYR A 543 33.82 -29.81 22.72
N THR A 544 34.37 -29.39 23.86
CA THR A 544 33.57 -29.16 25.07
C THR A 544 32.72 -27.90 24.91
N ALA A 545 31.52 -27.88 25.48
CA ALA A 545 30.64 -26.71 25.42
C ALA A 545 31.31 -25.48 26.06
N ALA A 546 32.09 -25.67 27.12
CA ALA A 546 32.89 -24.61 27.73
C ALA A 546 33.84 -23.92 26.73
N ARG A 547 34.50 -24.70 25.86
CA ARG A 547 35.44 -24.18 24.87
C ARG A 547 34.75 -23.53 23.67
N LEU A 548 33.54 -23.96 23.34
CA LEU A 548 32.71 -23.30 22.32
C LEU A 548 32.09 -22.00 22.85
N HIS A 549 31.78 -21.94 24.14
CA HIS A 549 31.33 -20.74 24.83
C HIS A 549 32.43 -19.68 24.97
N GLU A 550 33.65 -20.07 25.35
CA GLU A 550 34.83 -19.17 25.35
C GLU A 550 35.12 -18.56 23.98
N LYS A 551 34.78 -19.28 22.90
CA LYS A 551 34.93 -18.80 21.51
C LYS A 551 33.73 -18.01 21.01
N GLY A 552 32.70 -17.82 21.82
CA GLY A 552 31.45 -17.13 21.46
C GLY A 552 30.55 -17.90 20.50
N VAL A 553 30.87 -19.17 20.18
CA VAL A 553 30.07 -19.99 19.26
C VAL A 553 28.79 -20.46 19.95
N ILE A 554 28.87 -20.87 21.22
CA ILE A 554 27.68 -21.16 22.05
C ILE A 554 27.47 -19.98 22.99
N LEU A 555 26.26 -19.45 23.05
CA LEU A 555 25.90 -18.33 23.92
C LEU A 555 25.28 -18.83 25.23
N GLU A 556 24.28 -19.70 25.13
CA GLU A 556 23.55 -20.23 26.29
C GLU A 556 23.07 -21.65 26.01
N ILE A 557 22.97 -22.49 27.05
CA ILE A 557 22.29 -23.79 26.97
C ILE A 557 21.21 -23.79 28.04
N GLU A 558 19.95 -23.89 27.62
CA GLU A 558 18.76 -23.86 28.45
C GLU A 558 18.78 -25.03 29.45
N GLY A 559 18.66 -24.73 30.76
CA GLY A 559 18.67 -25.71 31.85
C GLY A 559 20.05 -26.06 32.44
N LEU A 560 21.16 -25.46 31.97
CA LEU A 560 22.51 -25.71 32.50
C LEU A 560 23.21 -24.39 32.90
N GLN A 561 23.86 -24.37 34.07
CA GLN A 561 24.72 -23.24 34.47
C GLN A 561 26.07 -23.29 33.77
N THR A 562 26.73 -22.15 33.55
CA THR A 562 28.02 -22.04 32.83
C THR A 562 29.12 -22.95 33.39
N ASN A 563 29.07 -23.26 34.70
CA ASN A 563 30.00 -24.19 35.36
C ASN A 563 29.84 -25.65 34.91
N GLN A 564 28.65 -26.03 34.43
CA GLN A 564 28.31 -27.39 33.98
C GLN A 564 28.66 -27.63 32.51
N PHE A 565 29.05 -26.59 31.75
CA PHE A 565 29.44 -26.69 30.33
C PHE A 565 30.71 -27.54 30.11
N LYS A 566 31.47 -27.81 31.19
CA LYS A 566 32.63 -28.72 31.15
C LYS A 566 32.23 -30.19 30.93
N TYR A 567 30.99 -30.56 31.24
CA TYR A 567 30.46 -31.92 31.16
C TYR A 567 29.70 -32.22 29.85
N VAL A 568 29.50 -31.20 29.00
CA VAL A 568 28.86 -31.31 27.68
C VAL A 568 29.95 -31.34 26.60
N MET A 569 29.90 -32.33 25.71
CA MET A 569 30.74 -32.45 24.52
C MET A 569 29.91 -32.45 23.25
N PHE A 570 30.34 -31.69 22.26
CA PHE A 570 29.80 -31.68 20.90
C PHE A 570 30.78 -32.38 19.97
N ASP A 571 30.32 -33.48 19.37
CA ASP A 571 31.01 -34.20 18.30
C ASP A 571 30.42 -33.74 16.95
N ILE A 572 31.21 -33.04 16.14
CA ILE A 572 30.82 -32.56 14.80
C ILE A 572 31.53 -33.44 13.75
N SER A 573 30.75 -34.14 12.94
CA SER A 573 31.24 -34.98 11.84
C SER A 573 30.63 -34.57 10.50
N PRO A 574 31.41 -34.52 9.40
CA PRO A 574 30.86 -34.33 8.06
C PRO A 574 30.03 -35.55 7.65
N SER A 575 28.88 -35.31 7.03
CA SER A 575 27.98 -36.34 6.47
C SER A 575 28.49 -36.86 5.11
N GLU A 576 27.77 -37.82 4.51
CA GLU A 576 28.06 -38.36 3.17
C GLU A 576 27.79 -37.34 2.06
N GLU A 577 26.84 -36.41 2.28
CA GLU A 577 26.55 -35.28 1.38
C GLU A 577 27.40 -34.04 1.71
N VAL A 578 27.94 -33.40 0.66
CA VAL A 578 28.88 -32.28 0.79
C VAL A 578 28.12 -31.00 1.15
N GLY A 579 28.31 -30.54 2.38
CA GLY A 579 27.60 -29.38 2.93
C GLY A 579 26.84 -29.69 4.22
N ASP A 580 26.67 -30.97 4.53
CA ASP A 580 25.91 -31.40 5.70
C ASP A 580 26.82 -31.89 6.83
N PHE A 581 26.55 -31.40 8.03
CA PHE A 581 27.28 -31.75 9.24
C PHE A 581 26.33 -32.44 10.22
N GLU A 582 26.73 -33.59 10.73
CA GLU A 582 26.07 -34.24 11.85
C GLU A 582 26.70 -33.74 13.16
N VAL A 583 25.91 -33.10 14.02
CA VAL A 583 26.34 -32.66 15.35
C VAL A 583 25.67 -33.52 16.39
N LYS A 584 26.48 -34.17 17.24
CA LYS A 584 26.04 -35.00 18.36
C LYS A 584 26.42 -34.36 19.68
N ALA A 585 25.43 -34.17 20.55
CA ALA A 585 25.66 -33.70 21.91
C ALA A 585 25.78 -34.88 22.88
N LYS A 586 26.82 -34.86 23.72
CA LYS A 586 27.09 -35.85 24.78
C LYS A 586 27.16 -35.15 26.13
N PHE A 587 26.42 -35.63 27.12
CA PHE A 587 26.53 -35.15 28.50
C PHE A 587 27.06 -36.27 29.39
N MET A 588 28.17 -36.02 30.08
CA MET A 588 28.85 -37.02 30.94
C MET A 588 29.12 -38.38 30.26
N GLY A 589 29.32 -38.39 28.94
CA GLY A 589 29.59 -39.60 28.16
C GLY A 589 28.36 -40.30 27.55
N VAL A 590 27.14 -39.85 27.88
CA VAL A 590 25.89 -40.35 27.29
C VAL A 590 25.50 -39.48 26.09
N GLU A 591 25.22 -40.08 24.94
CA GLU A 591 24.68 -39.38 23.76
C GLU A 591 23.24 -38.94 24.04
N MET A 592 22.99 -37.64 23.90
CA MET A 592 21.68 -37.05 24.19
C MET A 592 20.87 -36.88 22.91
N GLU A 593 21.36 -36.05 21.99
CA GLU A 593 20.61 -35.67 20.79
C GLU A 593 21.56 -35.52 19.59
N LYS A 594 21.04 -35.76 18.38
CA LYS A 594 21.73 -35.62 17.09
C LYS A 594 20.95 -34.68 16.20
N VAL A 595 21.63 -33.75 15.54
CA VAL A 595 21.03 -32.78 14.60
C VAL A 595 21.87 -32.75 13.33
N GLN A 596 21.20 -32.72 12.18
CA GLN A 596 21.82 -32.44 10.90
C GLN A 596 21.81 -30.93 10.64
N LEU A 597 22.96 -30.40 10.24
CA LEU A 597 23.16 -29.00 9.90
C LEU A 597 23.55 -28.90 8.43
N HIS A 598 22.67 -28.34 7.61
CA HIS A 598 23.00 -27.98 6.24
C HIS A 598 23.71 -26.63 6.24
N PHE A 599 24.88 -26.56 5.61
CA PHE A 599 25.65 -25.33 5.52
C PHE A 599 24.93 -24.23 4.74
N GLN A 600 24.05 -24.62 3.81
CA GLN A 600 23.20 -23.72 3.03
C GLN A 600 22.22 -22.95 3.93
N ASP A 601 21.58 -23.64 4.89
CA ASP A 601 20.66 -23.03 5.86
C ASP A 601 21.39 -22.00 6.73
N LEU A 602 22.63 -22.29 7.13
CA LEU A 602 23.45 -21.35 7.92
C LEU A 602 23.80 -20.09 7.11
N LEU A 603 24.12 -20.22 5.83
CA LEU A 603 24.37 -19.07 4.95
C LEU A 603 23.11 -18.26 4.66
N GLN A 604 21.97 -18.93 4.50
CA GLN A 604 20.68 -18.27 4.35
C GLN A 604 20.32 -17.47 5.61
N LEU A 605 20.45 -18.07 6.79
CA LEU A 605 20.22 -17.37 8.06
C LEU A 605 21.19 -16.20 8.26
N GLN A 606 22.45 -16.33 7.80
CA GLN A 606 23.41 -15.21 7.79
C GLN A 606 22.97 -14.08 6.82
N TYR A 607 22.43 -14.41 5.65
CA TYR A 607 21.92 -13.44 4.67
C TYR A 607 20.66 -12.73 5.18
N GLU A 608 19.77 -13.46 5.86
CA GLU A 608 18.56 -12.94 6.51
C GLU A 608 18.86 -12.10 7.77
N GLY A 609 20.14 -11.97 8.15
CA GLY A 609 20.58 -11.16 9.29
C GLY A 609 20.37 -11.82 10.66
N VAL A 610 20.01 -13.10 10.68
CA VAL A 610 19.83 -13.86 11.92
C VAL A 610 21.21 -14.21 12.48
N ALA A 611 21.58 -13.60 13.61
CA ALA A 611 22.89 -13.82 14.22
C ALA A 611 22.94 -15.06 15.15
N VAL A 612 21.78 -15.56 15.60
CA VAL A 612 21.67 -16.61 16.61
C VAL A 612 20.65 -17.66 16.19
N MET A 613 21.04 -18.94 16.23
CA MET A 613 20.18 -20.09 15.98
C MET A 613 20.00 -20.90 17.26
N LYS A 614 18.82 -21.51 17.46
CA LYS A 614 18.66 -22.56 18.46
C LYS A 614 19.04 -23.91 17.85
N MET A 615 20.02 -24.58 18.42
CA MET A 615 20.40 -25.94 18.09
C MET A 615 19.89 -26.87 19.20
N PHE A 616 19.33 -28.03 18.87
CA PHE A 616 18.73 -28.97 19.83
C PHE A 616 17.56 -28.39 20.65
N ASP A 617 16.89 -27.35 20.13
CA ASP A 617 15.85 -26.56 20.83
C ASP A 617 16.21 -26.01 22.21
N LYS A 618 17.48 -26.14 22.60
CA LYS A 618 17.98 -25.84 23.97
C LYS A 618 19.28 -25.04 23.95
N ALA A 619 20.11 -25.12 22.90
CA ALA A 619 21.38 -24.41 22.84
C ALA A 619 21.31 -23.22 21.87
N LYS A 620 21.54 -21.99 22.35
CA LYS A 620 21.69 -20.80 21.49
C LYS A 620 23.11 -20.73 20.95
N VAL A 621 23.23 -20.69 19.62
CA VAL A 621 24.51 -20.75 18.90
C VAL A 621 24.63 -19.54 17.98
N ASN A 622 25.78 -18.87 17.99
CA ASN A 622 26.07 -17.76 17.09
C ASN A 622 26.41 -18.28 15.68
N ILE A 623 25.60 -17.91 14.70
CA ILE A 623 25.67 -18.43 13.32
C ILE A 623 26.96 -17.98 12.64
N ASN A 624 27.33 -16.70 12.77
CA ASN A 624 28.53 -16.14 12.14
C ASN A 624 29.81 -16.81 12.65
N LEU A 625 29.89 -17.04 13.96
CA LEU A 625 31.05 -17.68 14.59
C LEU A 625 31.07 -19.20 14.36
N LEU A 626 29.90 -19.84 14.23
CA LEU A 626 29.79 -21.24 13.84
C LEU A 626 30.27 -21.45 12.39
N ILE A 627 29.80 -20.62 11.45
CA ILE A 627 30.26 -20.61 10.05
C ILE A 627 31.77 -20.39 10.01
N PHE A 628 32.30 -19.43 10.77
CA PHE A 628 33.74 -19.21 10.86
C PHE A 628 34.50 -20.43 11.42
N LEU A 629 33.98 -21.09 12.45
CA LEU A 629 34.59 -22.30 13.02
C LEU A 629 34.61 -23.46 12.02
N LEU A 630 33.50 -23.69 11.30
CA LEU A 630 33.37 -24.71 10.27
C LEU A 630 34.30 -24.41 9.09
N ASN A 631 34.32 -23.17 8.61
CA ASN A 631 35.24 -22.70 7.56
C ASN A 631 36.71 -22.88 7.93
N LYS A 632 37.10 -22.52 9.16
CA LYS A 632 38.47 -22.62 9.64
C LYS A 632 38.95 -24.05 9.82
N LYS A 633 38.06 -24.98 10.21
CA LYS A 633 38.45 -26.35 10.60
C LYS A 633 38.23 -27.40 9.51
N PHE A 634 37.19 -27.26 8.70
CA PHE A 634 36.89 -28.21 7.64
C PHE A 634 37.27 -27.68 6.24
N TYR A 635 37.24 -26.35 6.02
CA TYR A 635 37.51 -25.76 4.71
C TYR A 635 38.90 -25.08 4.60
N GLY A 636 39.53 -24.78 5.75
CA GLY A 636 40.93 -24.34 5.86
C GLY A 636 41.19 -22.92 5.36
N LYS A 637 40.27 -21.99 5.59
CA LYS A 637 40.52 -20.54 5.49
C LYS A 637 40.59 -19.91 6.88
#